data_AF-D2HZZ6-F1
#
_entry.id   AF-D2HZZ6-F1
#
_cell.length_a   1.000
_cell.length_b   1.000
_cell.length_c   1.000
_cell.angle_alpha   90.00
_cell.angle_beta   90.00
_cell.angle_gamma   90.00
#
_symmetry.space_group_name_H-M   'P 1'
#
loop_
_entity.id
_entity.type
_entity.pdbx_description
1 polymer ?
#
loop_
_entity_poly.entity_id
_entity_poly.type
_entity_poly.pdbx_seq_one_letter_code
_entity_poly.pdbx_strand_id
1 'polypeptide(L)'
;VAEIRAQLTEQMKCLDQQCELRVQLLQDLQDFFRKKAEIEMDYSRNLEKLAERFLAKTRSTKDQQFKKDQNVLSPVNCWNLLLNQVKRESRDHTTLSDIYLNNIIPRFVQVSEDSGRLFKK
;
A
#
# COMPACT_ATOMS: atom_id res chain seq x y z
N VAL A 1 9.25 41.63 34.58
CA VAL A 1 7.91 41.02 34.35
C VAL A 1 7.47 41.06 32.89
N ALA A 2 7.61 42.20 32.19
CA ALA A 2 7.23 42.30 30.77
C ALA A 2 8.04 41.36 29.84
N GLU A 3 9.35 41.25 30.03
CA GLU A 3 10.23 40.36 29.23
C GLU A 3 9.88 38.88 29.41
N ILE A 4 9.70 38.43 30.65
CA ILE A 4 9.27 37.05 30.95
C ILE A 4 7.91 36.76 30.31
N ARG A 5 6.97 37.70 30.38
CA ARG A 5 5.66 37.56 29.73
C ARG A 5 5.79 37.47 28.21
N ALA A 6 6.65 38.28 27.60
CA ALA A 6 6.90 38.22 26.16
C ALA A 6 7.52 36.88 25.74
N GLN A 7 8.49 36.37 26.52
CA GLN A 7 9.13 35.07 26.27
C GLN A 7 8.12 33.92 26.38
N LEU A 8 7.25 33.92 27.39
CA LEU A 8 6.20 32.91 27.55
C LEU A 8 5.19 32.94 26.39
N THR A 9 4.81 34.13 25.92
CA THR A 9 3.94 34.27 24.73
C THR A 9 4.61 33.70 23.48
N GLU A 10 5.90 33.96 23.28
CA GLU A 10 6.62 33.46 22.11
C GLU A 10 6.80 31.93 22.16
N GLN A 11 7.03 31.38 23.36
CA GLN A 11 7.06 29.93 23.57
C GLN A 11 5.71 29.28 23.21
N MET A 12 4.58 29.88 23.61
CA MET A 12 3.26 29.38 23.24
C MET A 12 3.04 29.39 21.72
N LYS A 13 3.38 30.49 21.04
CA LYS A 13 3.28 30.55 19.57
C LYS A 13 4.14 29.49 18.88
N CYS A 14 5.35 29.26 19.38
CA CYS A 14 6.24 28.22 18.83
C CYS A 14 5.61 26.82 19.00
N LEU A 15 5.00 26.54 20.16
CA LEU A 15 4.29 25.29 20.40
C LEU A 15 3.07 25.12 19.48
N ASP A 16 2.29 26.18 19.26
CA ASP A 16 1.15 26.18 18.35
C ASP A 16 1.59 25.91 16.91
N GLN A 17 2.66 26.57 16.44
CA GLN A 17 3.20 26.33 15.10
C GLN A 17 3.70 24.89 14.93
N GLN A 18 4.36 24.33 15.96
CA GLN A 18 4.79 22.92 15.93
C GLN A 18 3.61 21.95 15.87
N CYS A 19 2.49 22.27 16.50
CA CYS A 19 1.25 21.51 16.39
C CYS A 19 0.73 21.51 14.95
N GLU A 20 0.59 22.70 14.34
CA GLU A 20 0.08 22.86 12.98
C GLU A 20 0.93 22.09 11.97
N LEU A 21 2.26 22.19 12.09
CA LEU A 21 3.20 21.45 11.23
C LEU A 21 3.05 19.94 11.38
N ARG A 22 2.83 19.43 12.59
CA ARG A 22 2.59 18.00 12.82
C ARG A 22 1.28 17.52 12.22
N VAL A 23 0.20 18.29 12.35
CA VAL A 23 -1.10 17.97 11.74
C VAL A 23 -0.97 17.94 10.22
N GLN A 24 -0.28 18.93 9.63
CA GLN A 24 -0.03 18.95 8.19
C GLN A 24 0.76 17.73 7.72
N LEU A 25 1.85 17.38 8.43
CA LEU A 25 2.65 16.20 8.09
C LEU A 25 1.82 14.91 8.16
N LEU A 26 0.95 14.77 9.16
CA LEU A 26 0.05 13.61 9.28
C LEU A 26 -0.96 13.57 8.13
N GLN A 27 -1.42 14.71 7.63
CA GLN A 27 -2.27 14.78 6.44
C GLN A 27 -1.52 14.34 5.19
N ASP A 28 -0.31 14.87 4.98
CA ASP A 28 0.53 14.52 3.83
C ASP A 28 0.86 13.02 3.81
N LEU A 29 1.13 12.42 4.98
CA LEU A 29 1.36 10.99 5.12
C LEU A 29 0.12 10.16 4.73
N GLN A 30 -1.08 10.57 5.14
CA GLN A 30 -2.32 9.89 4.75
C GLN A 30 -2.53 9.94 3.24
N ASP A 31 -2.32 11.11 2.62
CA ASP A 31 -2.48 11.31 1.19
C ASP A 31 -1.45 10.52 0.39
N PHE A 32 -0.20 10.48 0.88
CA PHE A 32 0.86 9.65 0.32
C PHE A 32 0.47 8.17 0.32
N PHE A 33 0.02 7.61 1.46
CA PHE A 33 -0.35 6.20 1.53
C PHE A 33 -1.62 5.89 0.74
N ARG A 34 -2.56 6.84 0.61
CA ARG A 34 -3.71 6.67 -0.28
C ARG A 34 -3.25 6.56 -1.73
N LYS A 35 -2.35 7.43 -2.16
CA LYS A 35 -1.82 7.35 -3.52
C LYS A 35 -0.99 6.09 -3.75
N LYS A 36 -0.21 5.68 -2.75
CA LYS A 36 0.55 4.42 -2.81
C LYS A 36 -0.37 3.22 -2.93
N ALA A 37 -1.46 3.17 -2.16
CA ALA A 37 -2.46 2.10 -2.24
C ALA A 37 -3.11 1.97 -3.62
N GLU A 38 -3.42 3.10 -4.27
CA GLU A 38 -3.91 3.10 -5.66
C GLU A 38 -2.89 2.47 -6.62
N ILE A 39 -1.61 2.87 -6.50
CA ILE A 39 -0.52 2.34 -7.33
C ILE A 39 -0.36 0.82 -7.12
N GLU A 40 -0.40 0.34 -5.87
CA GLU A 40 -0.33 -1.09 -5.58
C GLU A 40 -1.50 -1.86 -6.22
N MET A 41 -2.73 -1.32 -6.17
CA MET A 41 -3.89 -1.95 -6.80
C MET A 41 -3.80 -1.98 -8.32
N ASP A 42 -3.33 -0.90 -8.94
CA ASP A 42 -3.17 -0.85 -10.39
C ASP A 42 -2.07 -1.81 -10.85
N TYR A 43 -0.97 -1.92 -10.10
CA TYR A 43 0.06 -2.91 -10.37
C TYR A 43 -0.46 -4.35 -10.22
N SER A 44 -1.17 -4.64 -9.13
CA SER A 44 -1.86 -5.92 -8.92
C SER A 44 -2.78 -6.29 -10.11
N ARG A 45 -3.65 -5.37 -10.54
CA ARG A 45 -4.55 -5.58 -11.69
C ARG A 45 -3.78 -5.85 -12.98
N ASN A 46 -2.65 -5.19 -13.20
CA ASN A 46 -1.82 -5.41 -14.38
C ASN A 46 -1.15 -6.79 -14.34
N LEU A 47 -0.71 -7.26 -13.17
CA LEU A 47 -0.19 -8.61 -12.99
C LEU A 47 -1.26 -9.69 -13.22
N GLU A 48 -2.48 -9.50 -12.70
CA GLU A 48 -3.57 -10.45 -12.93
C GLU A 48 -3.91 -10.55 -14.42
N LYS A 49 -4.06 -9.41 -15.11
CA LYS A 49 -4.29 -9.37 -16.58
C LYS A 49 -3.16 -10.06 -17.35
N LEU A 50 -1.91 -9.88 -16.93
CA LEU A 50 -0.76 -10.54 -17.53
C LEU A 50 -0.87 -12.07 -17.38
N ALA A 51 -1.11 -12.55 -16.16
CA ALA A 51 -1.24 -13.98 -15.89
C ALA A 51 -2.44 -14.60 -16.66
N GLU A 52 -3.61 -13.96 -16.66
CA GLU A 52 -4.81 -14.43 -17.34
C GLU A 52 -4.62 -14.56 -18.85
N ARG A 53 -4.02 -13.54 -19.49
CA ARG A 53 -3.76 -13.54 -20.93
C ARG A 53 -2.95 -14.76 -21.37
N PHE A 54 -1.92 -15.11 -20.61
CA PHE A 54 -1.02 -16.20 -20.92
C PHE A 54 -1.53 -17.57 -20.47
N LEU A 55 -2.34 -17.64 -19.41
CA LEU A 55 -3.08 -18.85 -19.02
C LEU A 55 -4.11 -19.26 -20.08
N ALA A 56 -4.87 -18.30 -20.62
CA ALA A 56 -5.85 -18.56 -21.67
C ALA A 56 -5.20 -19.15 -22.94
N LYS A 57 -4.07 -18.58 -23.36
CA LYS A 57 -3.29 -19.06 -24.51
C LYS A 57 -2.72 -20.47 -24.28
N THR A 58 -2.23 -20.77 -23.08
CA THR A 58 -1.66 -22.09 -22.73
C THR A 58 -2.72 -23.20 -22.66
N ARG A 59 -3.97 -22.86 -22.28
CA ARG A 59 -5.09 -23.81 -22.27
C ARG A 59 -5.59 -24.12 -23.68
N SER A 60 -5.58 -23.14 -24.58
CA SER A 60 -6.03 -23.32 -25.96
C SER A 60 -5.15 -24.26 -26.80
N THR A 61 -3.88 -24.47 -26.42
CA THR A 61 -2.93 -25.36 -27.13
C THR A 61 -2.94 -26.81 -26.61
N LYS A 62 -3.63 -27.07 -25.48
CA LYS A 62 -3.67 -28.40 -24.85
C LYS A 62 -4.88 -29.21 -25.33
N ASP A 63 -4.91 -29.54 -26.62
CA ASP A 63 -5.74 -30.65 -27.11
C ASP A 63 -5.16 -31.98 -26.62
N GLN A 64 -5.85 -32.52 -25.61
CA GLN A 64 -6.02 -33.90 -25.09
C GLN A 64 -4.92 -34.99 -25.10
N GLN A 65 -3.78 -34.89 -25.79
CA GLN A 65 -2.87 -36.05 -25.93
C GLN A 65 -1.72 -36.16 -24.91
N PHE A 66 -1.38 -35.11 -24.16
CA PHE A 66 -0.14 -35.07 -23.34
C PHE A 66 -0.32 -35.36 -21.84
N LYS A 67 -1.46 -35.93 -21.41
CA LYS A 67 -1.74 -36.15 -19.97
C LYS A 67 -1.03 -37.36 -19.34
N LYS A 68 -0.30 -38.19 -20.11
CA LYS A 68 0.30 -39.44 -19.58
C LYS A 68 1.72 -39.32 -19.02
N ASP A 69 2.49 -38.28 -19.35
CA ASP A 69 3.87 -38.09 -18.85
C ASP A 69 4.08 -36.69 -18.26
N GLN A 70 3.38 -36.40 -17.14
CA GLN A 70 3.43 -35.09 -16.50
C GLN A 70 4.79 -34.72 -15.88
N ASN A 71 5.69 -35.69 -15.69
CA ASN A 71 6.99 -35.48 -15.04
C ASN A 71 8.14 -35.12 -15.99
N VAL A 72 7.92 -34.99 -17.31
CA VAL A 72 9.02 -34.88 -18.30
C VAL A 72 9.14 -33.51 -19.00
N LEU A 73 8.16 -32.61 -18.90
CA LEU A 73 8.23 -31.30 -19.60
C LEU A 73 8.69 -30.16 -18.68
N SER A 74 9.99 -30.20 -18.31
CA SER A 74 10.68 -29.16 -17.53
C SER A 74 10.32 -27.71 -17.94
N PRO A 75 10.28 -27.33 -19.24
CA PRO A 75 9.92 -25.96 -19.64
C PRO A 75 8.45 -25.57 -19.37
N VAL A 76 7.51 -26.50 -19.53
CA VAL A 76 6.08 -26.25 -19.27
C VAL A 76 5.83 -26.11 -17.78
N ASN A 77 6.54 -26.88 -16.96
CA ASN A 77 6.48 -26.75 -15.51
C ASN A 77 7.09 -25.41 -15.05
N CYS A 78 8.25 -25.02 -15.57
CA CYS A 78 8.83 -23.70 -15.33
C CYS A 78 7.88 -22.56 -15.72
N TRP A 79 7.20 -22.68 -16.86
CA TRP A 79 6.20 -21.72 -17.29
C TRP A 79 5.00 -21.62 -16.32
N ASN A 80 4.46 -22.75 -15.88
CA ASN A 80 3.36 -22.75 -14.90
C ASN A 80 3.79 -22.15 -13.56
N LEU A 81 5.01 -22.44 -13.10
CA LEU A 81 5.57 -21.84 -11.88
C LEU A 81 5.69 -20.32 -12.02
N LEU A 82 6.17 -19.82 -13.17
CA LEU A 82 6.27 -18.39 -13.43
C LEU A 82 4.88 -17.71 -13.40
N LEU A 83 3.88 -18.29 -14.06
CA LEU A 83 2.52 -17.75 -14.04
C LEU A 83 1.91 -17.76 -12.62
N ASN A 84 2.16 -18.82 -11.84
CA ASN A 84 1.72 -18.88 -10.45
C ASN A 84 2.42 -17.84 -9.57
N GLN A 85 3.69 -17.54 -9.83
CA GLN A 85 4.44 -16.49 -9.14
C GLN A 85 3.85 -15.11 -9.41
N VAL A 86 3.54 -14.78 -10.67
CA VAL A 86 2.88 -13.51 -11.03
C VAL A 86 1.52 -13.37 -10.33
N LYS A 87 0.74 -14.46 -10.25
CA LYS A 87 -0.54 -14.45 -9.51
C LYS A 87 -0.36 -14.28 -8.00
N ARG A 88 0.72 -14.80 -7.43
CA ARG A 88 1.05 -14.59 -6.02
C ARG A 88 1.39 -13.12 -5.78
N GLU A 89 2.28 -12.56 -6.59
CA GLU A 89 2.65 -11.14 -6.51
C GLU A 89 1.43 -10.22 -6.65
N SER A 90 0.53 -10.51 -7.61
CA SER A 90 -0.76 -9.82 -7.75
C SER A 90 -1.53 -9.75 -6.42
N ARG A 91 -1.65 -10.87 -5.69
CA ARG A 91 -2.34 -10.93 -4.39
C ARG A 91 -1.58 -10.23 -3.29
N ASP A 92 -0.26 -10.32 -3.28
CA ASP A 92 0.60 -9.65 -2.30
C ASP A 92 0.45 -8.12 -2.43
N HIS A 93 0.40 -7.59 -3.65
CA HIS A 93 0.15 -6.18 -3.92
C HIS A 93 -1.27 -5.73 -3.53
N THR A 94 -2.30 -6.56 -3.77
CA THR A 94 -3.66 -6.30 -3.24
C THR A 94 -3.63 -6.20 -1.71
N THR A 95 -2.99 -7.17 -1.06
CA THR A 95 -2.87 -7.22 0.41
C THR A 95 -2.14 -6.00 0.94
N LEU A 96 -1.07 -5.57 0.27
CA LEU A 96 -0.32 -4.38 0.65
C LEU A 96 -1.16 -3.10 0.53
N SER A 97 -1.97 -2.98 -0.53
CA SER A 97 -2.93 -1.88 -0.66
C SER A 97 -3.95 -1.86 0.48
N ASP A 98 -4.52 -3.03 0.81
CA ASP A 98 -5.46 -3.16 1.92
C ASP A 98 -4.82 -2.80 3.26
N ILE A 99 -3.54 -3.14 3.48
CA ILE A 99 -2.81 -2.74 4.69
C ILE A 99 -2.67 -1.22 4.74
N TYR A 100 -2.37 -0.56 3.62
CA TYR A 100 -2.28 0.90 3.58
C TYR A 100 -3.60 1.56 3.90
N LEU A 101 -4.69 1.12 3.26
CA LEU A 101 -6.02 1.71 3.41
C LEU A 101 -6.66 1.42 4.77
N ASN A 102 -6.53 0.19 5.28
CA ASN A 102 -7.29 -0.28 6.43
C ASN A 102 -6.50 -0.30 7.73
N ASN A 103 -5.17 -0.19 7.70
CA ASN A 103 -4.34 -0.16 8.91
C ASN A 103 -3.52 1.12 9.04
N ILE A 104 -2.73 1.47 8.01
CA ILE A 104 -1.78 2.58 8.12
C ILE A 104 -2.50 3.94 8.14
N ILE A 105 -3.35 4.23 7.15
CA ILE A 105 -4.07 5.51 7.07
C ILE A 105 -4.93 5.76 8.31
N PRO A 106 -5.76 4.80 8.80
CA PRO A 106 -6.56 5.01 10.01
C PRO A 106 -5.72 5.32 11.25
N ARG A 107 -4.50 4.75 11.34
CA ARG A 107 -3.59 5.04 12.44
C ARG A 107 -3.09 6.48 12.40
N PHE A 108 -2.82 7.05 11.22
CA PHE A 108 -2.47 8.46 11.10
C PHE A 108 -3.66 9.38 11.40
N VAL A 109 -4.88 9.01 10.99
CA VAL A 109 -6.10 9.72 11.37
C VAL A 109 -6.24 9.78 12.89
N GLN A 110 -6.12 8.64 13.57
CA GLN A 110 -6.20 8.56 15.02
C GLN A 110 -5.13 9.44 15.70
N VAL A 111 -3.87 9.35 15.27
CA VAL A 111 -2.79 10.16 15.83
C VAL A 111 -3.04 11.67 15.60
N SER A 112 -3.63 12.05 14.48
CA SER A 112 -4.02 13.44 14.19
C SER A 112 -5.11 13.93 15.15
N GLU A 113 -6.15 13.12 15.38
CA GLU A 113 -7.21 13.43 16.34
C GLU A 113 -6.69 13.54 17.78
N ASP A 114 -5.83 12.61 18.20
CA ASP A 114 -5.23 12.60 19.53
C ASP A 114 -4.30 13.80 19.74
N SER A 115 -3.54 14.19 18.71
CA SER A 115 -2.74 15.41 18.70
C SER A 115 -3.66 16.63 18.92
N GLY A 116 -4.75 16.76 18.15
CA GLY A 116 -5.71 17.85 18.32
C GLY A 116 -6.33 17.94 19.71
N ARG A 117 -6.52 16.80 20.41
CA ARG A 117 -7.01 16.77 21.80
C ARG A 117 -5.95 17.17 22.82
N LEU A 118 -4.70 16.76 22.63
CA LEU A 118 -3.58 17.10 23.50
C LEU A 118 -3.27 18.60 23.46
N PHE A 119 -3.40 19.24 22.30
CA PHE A 119 -3.14 20.67 22.14
C PHE A 119 -4.30 21.57 22.59
N LYS A 120 -5.53 21.05 22.68
CA LYS A 120 -6.69 21.78 23.20
C LYS A 120 -6.83 21.73 24.73
N LYS A 121 -5.97 20.96 25.41
CA LYS A 121 -5.90 20.85 26.88
C LYS A 121 -4.79 21.73 27.44
#